data_AF-A0AAN1CFI6-F1
#
_entry.id   AF-A0AAN1CFI6-F1
#
_cell.length_a   1.000
_cell.length_b   1.000
_cell.length_c   1.000
_cell.angle_alpha   90.00
_cell.angle_beta   90.00
_cell.angle_gamma   90.00
#
_symmetry.space_group_name_H-M   'P 1'
#
loop_
_entity.id
_entity.type
_entity.pdbx_description
1 polymer ?
#
loop_
_entity_poly.entity_id
_entity_poly.type
_entity_poly.pdbx_seq_one_letter_code
_entity_poly.pdbx_strand_id
1 'polypeptide(L)'
;MNTVKKKLQDEVAKNDNYVKVKEVVDKFVADVLDKIAVGAKEAAKGATGDDKIGNATSAGHGAIPASKDSVVFLVKGIKTLVEVVLKRMRGGCRSY
;
A
#
# COMPACT_ATOMS: atom_id res chain seq x y z
N MET A 1 -7.92 2.98 2.27
CA MET A 1 -7.93 3.14 0.80
C MET A 1 -9.33 3.35 0.23
N ASN A 2 -10.31 2.54 0.63
CA ASN A 2 -11.67 2.59 0.09
C ASN A 2 -12.35 3.96 0.23
N THR A 3 -12.16 4.65 1.35
CA THR A 3 -12.71 6.00 1.57
C THR A 3 -12.24 7.02 0.55
N VAL A 4 -10.96 6.97 0.14
CA VAL A 4 -10.39 7.90 -0.84
C VAL A 4 -10.93 7.60 -2.23
N LYS A 5 -10.99 6.32 -2.63
CA LYS A 5 -11.61 5.91 -3.90
C LYS A 5 -13.06 6.37 -4.01
N LYS A 6 -13.83 6.17 -2.94
CA LYS A 6 -15.24 6.58 -2.87
C LYS A 6 -15.38 8.09 -3.06
N LYS A 7 -14.63 8.89 -2.30
CA LYS A 7 -14.64 10.35 -2.42
C LYS A 7 -14.26 10.82 -3.84
N LEU A 8 -13.27 10.21 -4.48
CA LEU A 8 -12.87 10.53 -5.86
C LEU A 8 -14.01 10.26 -6.85
N GLN A 9 -14.70 9.13 -6.72
CA GLN A 9 -15.84 8.79 -7.57
C GLN A 9 -17.04 9.71 -7.33
N ASP A 10 -17.32 10.07 -6.07
CA ASP A 10 -18.37 11.02 -5.71
C ASP A 10 -18.10 12.40 -6.31
N GLU A 11 -16.86 12.89 -6.25
CA GLU A 11 -16.48 14.19 -6.83
C GLU A 11 -16.51 14.19 -8.36
N VAL A 12 -16.13 13.08 -9.01
CA VAL A 12 -16.26 12.94 -10.47
C VAL A 12 -17.73 12.95 -10.89
N ALA A 13 -18.60 12.24 -10.17
CA ALA A 13 -20.03 12.20 -10.47
C ALA A 13 -20.72 13.57 -10.30
N LYS A 14 -20.27 14.39 -9.32
CA LYS A 14 -20.75 15.77 -9.17
C LYS A 14 -20.27 16.70 -10.29
N ASN A 15 -19.13 16.39 -10.92
CA ASN A 15 -18.48 17.19 -11.95
C ASN A 15 -18.51 16.49 -13.33
N ASP A 16 -19.57 15.75 -13.63
CA ASP A 16 -19.65 14.83 -14.79
C ASP A 16 -19.43 15.51 -16.15
N ASN A 17 -19.52 16.84 -16.22
CA ASN A 17 -19.15 17.65 -17.38
C ASN A 17 -17.65 17.62 -17.76
N TYR A 18 -16.78 17.09 -16.90
CA TYR A 18 -15.33 17.07 -17.12
C TYR A 18 -14.80 15.67 -17.45
N VAL A 19 -15.05 15.22 -18.68
CA VAL A 19 -14.63 13.90 -19.20
C VAL A 19 -13.13 13.64 -18.97
N LYS A 20 -12.27 14.64 -19.19
CA LYS A 20 -10.82 14.50 -18.97
C LYS A 20 -10.46 14.23 -17.50
N VAL A 21 -11.20 14.81 -16.55
CA VAL A 21 -10.96 14.61 -15.12
C VAL A 21 -11.36 13.20 -14.72
N LYS A 22 -12.48 12.70 -15.24
CA LYS A 22 -12.92 11.30 -15.06
C LYS A 22 -11.85 10.31 -15.51
N GLU A 23 -11.31 10.48 -16.72
CA GLU A 23 -10.24 9.62 -17.23
C GLU A 23 -8.97 9.65 -16.37
N VAL A 24 -8.56 10.83 -15.89
CA VAL A 24 -7.38 10.98 -15.03
C VAL A 24 -7.62 10.32 -13.66
N VAL A 25 -8.82 10.46 -13.11
CA VAL A 25 -9.21 9.84 -11.83
C VAL A 25 -9.27 8.31 -11.96
N ASP A 26 -9.89 7.77 -13.01
CA ASP A 26 -9.93 6.33 -13.26
C ASP A 26 -8.52 5.75 -13.42
N LYS A 27 -7.66 6.40 -14.20
CA LYS A 27 -6.24 6.01 -14.32
C LYS A 27 -5.52 6.09 -12.98
N PHE A 28 -5.74 7.15 -12.19
CA PHE A 28 -5.13 7.28 -10.87
C PHE A 28 -5.58 6.16 -9.91
N VAL A 29 -6.87 5.81 -9.92
CA VAL A 29 -7.41 4.73 -9.10
C VAL A 29 -6.78 3.40 -9.50
N ALA A 30 -6.78 3.07 -10.79
CA ALA A 30 -6.27 1.79 -11.29
C ALA A 30 -4.73 1.66 -11.18
N ASP A 31 -3.98 2.70 -11.58
CA ASP A 31 -2.53 2.62 -11.62
C ASP A 31 -1.84 2.86 -10.29
N VAL A 32 -2.49 3.56 -9.36
CA VAL A 32 -1.89 3.93 -8.07
C VAL A 32 -2.67 3.31 -6.93
N LEU A 33 -3.96 3.63 -6.79
CA LEU A 33 -4.69 3.26 -5.58
C LEU A 33 -4.90 1.74 -5.47
N ASP A 34 -5.16 1.06 -6.57
CA ASP A 34 -5.26 -0.41 -6.61
C ASP A 34 -3.93 -1.10 -6.34
N LYS A 35 -2.83 -0.64 -6.95
CA LYS A 35 -1.52 -1.25 -6.74
C LYS A 35 -1.02 -1.05 -5.30
N ILE A 36 -1.28 0.11 -4.70
CA ILE A 36 -1.02 0.36 -3.27
C ILE A 36 -1.87 -0.57 -2.41
N ALA A 37 -3.16 -0.77 -2.74
CA ALA A 37 -4.02 -1.69 -2.00
C ALA A 37 -3.52 -3.15 -2.07
N VAL A 38 -2.99 -3.58 -3.22
CA VAL A 38 -2.37 -4.90 -3.38
C VAL A 38 -1.12 -5.04 -2.51
N GLY A 39 -0.18 -4.07 -2.58
CA GLY A 39 1.03 -4.10 -1.76
C GLY A 39 0.74 -4.08 -0.25
N ALA A 40 -0.26 -3.30 0.18
CA ALA A 40 -0.70 -3.27 1.57
C ALA A 40 -1.32 -4.61 2.03
N LYS A 41 -2.16 -5.25 1.19
CA LYS A 41 -2.71 -6.57 1.49
C LYS A 41 -1.63 -7.63 1.60
N GLU A 42 -0.62 -7.57 0.73
CA GLU A 42 0.51 -8.50 0.78
C GLU A 42 1.35 -8.32 2.05
N ALA A 43 1.66 -7.07 2.42
CA ALA A 43 2.38 -6.77 3.65
C ALA A 43 1.62 -7.24 4.90
N ALA A 44 0.30 -7.10 4.90
CA ALA A 44 -0.55 -7.53 6.02
C ALA A 44 -0.50 -9.04 6.27
N LYS A 45 -0.31 -9.88 5.23
CA LYS A 45 -0.07 -11.33 5.41
C LYS A 45 1.20 -11.62 6.23
N GLY A 46 2.16 -10.70 6.20
CA GLY A 46 3.38 -10.78 7.00
C GLY A 46 3.24 -10.30 8.44
N ALA A 47 2.13 -9.64 8.78
CA ALA A 47 1.86 -9.04 10.07
C ALA A 47 0.67 -9.70 10.79
N THR A 48 0.50 -11.01 10.62
CA THR A 48 -0.56 -11.80 11.25
C THR A 48 -0.17 -12.40 12.60
N GLY A 49 1.09 -12.24 13.02
CA GLY A 49 1.57 -12.72 14.32
C GLY A 49 1.00 -11.88 15.45
N ASP A 50 0.62 -12.55 16.54
CA ASP A 50 0.16 -11.90 17.78
C ASP A 50 1.33 -11.43 18.66
N ASP A 51 2.55 -11.88 18.32
CA ASP A 51 3.77 -11.50 19.02
C ASP A 51 4.05 -10.00 18.90
N LYS A 52 4.47 -9.40 20.02
CA LYS A 52 4.96 -8.02 20.03
C LYS A 52 6.20 -7.91 19.14
N ILE A 53 6.30 -6.83 18.35
CA ILE A 53 7.51 -6.53 17.57
C ILE A 53 8.70 -6.42 18.52
N GLY A 54 9.72 -7.26 18.34
CA GLY A 54 10.90 -7.32 19.21
C GLY A 54 10.70 -8.15 20.49
N ASN A 55 9.75 -9.09 20.51
CA ASN A 55 9.55 -9.99 21.65
C ASN A 55 10.86 -10.71 22.02
N ALA A 56 11.37 -10.43 23.22
CA ALA A 56 12.47 -11.13 23.86
C ALA A 56 11.97 -11.62 25.22
N THR A 57 11.89 -12.95 25.41
CA THR A 57 11.44 -13.51 26.69
C THR A 57 12.55 -13.37 27.75
N SER A 58 12.21 -12.87 28.94
CA SER A 58 13.16 -12.66 30.04
C SER A 58 13.65 -13.97 30.70
N ALA A 59 13.14 -15.15 30.31
CA ALA A 59 13.57 -16.43 30.87
C ALA A 59 13.57 -17.58 29.84
N GLY A 60 14.68 -18.33 29.79
CA GLY A 60 14.77 -19.65 29.16
C GLY A 60 14.82 -19.70 27.63
N HIS A 61 15.97 -19.34 27.04
CA HIS A 61 16.61 -19.79 25.77
C HIS A 61 15.80 -20.24 24.52
N GLY A 62 14.49 -20.01 24.43
CA GLY A 62 13.69 -20.36 23.26
C GLY A 62 13.26 -19.13 22.46
N ALA A 63 14.20 -18.33 21.96
CA ALA A 63 13.84 -17.29 20.99
C ALA A 63 13.39 -17.98 19.69
N ILE A 64 12.08 -18.07 19.48
CA ILE A 64 11.52 -18.66 18.28
C ILE A 64 11.69 -17.64 17.15
N PRO A 65 12.46 -17.95 16.09
CA PRO A 65 12.62 -17.03 14.98
C PRO A 65 11.26 -16.77 14.32
N ALA A 66 11.04 -15.54 13.88
CA ALA A 66 9.86 -15.19 13.10
C ALA A 66 9.74 -16.09 11.86
N SER A 67 8.51 -16.40 11.46
CA SER A 67 8.25 -17.17 10.25
C SER A 67 8.90 -16.50 9.03
N LYS A 68 9.68 -17.29 8.28
CA LYS A 68 10.35 -16.82 7.06
C LYS A 68 9.34 -16.25 6.06
N ASP A 69 8.19 -16.91 5.92
CA ASP A 69 7.11 -16.47 5.04
C ASP A 69 6.54 -15.12 5.46
N SER A 70 6.33 -14.90 6.76
CA SER A 70 5.84 -13.63 7.28
C SER A 70 6.78 -12.47 6.95
N VAL A 71 8.09 -12.68 7.13
CA VAL A 71 9.12 -11.68 6.77
C VAL A 71 9.13 -11.43 5.25
N VAL A 72 9.04 -12.48 4.45
CA VAL A 72 9.02 -12.38 2.98
C VAL A 72 7.78 -11.60 2.49
N PHE A 73 6.59 -11.86 3.05
CA PHE A 73 5.37 -11.15 2.68
C PHE A 73 5.44 -9.67 3.07
N LEU A 74 5.94 -9.35 4.26
CA LEU A 74 6.10 -7.97 4.71
C LEU A 74 7.04 -7.19 3.78
N VAL A 75 8.22 -7.74 3.49
CA VAL A 75 9.23 -7.09 2.64
C VAL A 75 8.73 -6.94 1.20
N LYS A 76 8.10 -7.97 0.63
CA LYS A 76 7.53 -7.90 -0.74
C LYS A 76 6.40 -6.87 -0.84
N GLY A 77 5.48 -6.86 0.11
CA GLY A 77 4.36 -5.92 0.12
C GLY A 77 4.83 -4.46 0.23
N ILE A 78 5.78 -4.19 1.15
CA ILE A 78 6.39 -2.85 1.30
C ILE A 78 7.17 -2.46 0.05
N LYS A 79 7.95 -3.38 -0.55
CA LYS A 79 8.65 -3.10 -1.80
C LYS A 79 7.68 -2.65 -2.90
N THR A 80 6.59 -3.37 -3.10
CA THR A 80 5.55 -2.99 -4.09
C THR A 80 4.93 -1.63 -3.78
N LEU A 81 4.63 -1.33 -2.51
CA LEU A 81 4.13 -0.02 -2.08
C LEU A 81 5.11 1.10 -2.44
N VAL A 82 6.38 0.92 -2.08
CA VAL A 82 7.45 1.90 -2.29
C VAL A 82 7.72 2.08 -3.78
N GLU A 83 7.72 1.00 -4.58
CA GLU A 83 7.88 1.09 -6.04
C GLU A 83 6.79 1.92 -6.71
N VAL A 84 5.52 1.70 -6.33
CA VAL A 84 4.39 2.47 -6.88
C VAL A 84 4.49 3.95 -6.50
N VAL A 85 4.78 4.25 -5.23
CA VAL A 85 4.86 5.63 -4.73
C VAL A 85 6.09 6.37 -5.29
N LEU A 86 7.27 5.75 -5.24
CA LEU A 86 8.51 6.39 -5.71
C LEU A 86 8.56 6.56 -7.21
N LYS A 87 8.01 5.62 -8.01
CA LYS A 87 7.90 5.79 -9.46
C LYS A 87 7.04 7.01 -9.81
N ARG A 88 6.00 7.28 -9.01
CA ARG A 88 5.17 8.50 -9.13
C ARG A 88 5.90 9.76 -8.65
N MET A 89 6.61 9.72 -7.51
CA MET A 89 7.36 10.89 -6.99
C MET A 89 8.50 11.33 -7.91
N ARG A 90 9.22 10.39 -8.54
CA ARG A 90 10.27 10.74 -9.52
C ARG A 90 9.75 11.49 -10.75
N GLY A 91 8.45 11.35 -11.08
CA GLY A 91 7.79 12.16 -12.11
C GLY A 91 7.37 13.55 -11.65
N GLY A 92 7.26 13.80 -10.34
CA GLY A 92 6.91 15.10 -9.75
C GLY A 92 8.11 16.04 -9.52
N CYS A 93 9.34 15.53 -9.60
CA CYS A 93 10.57 16.33 -9.43
C CYS A 93 11.14 16.84 -10.79
N ARG A 94 10.31 16.88 -11.84
CA ARG A 94 10.62 17.53 -13.13
C ARG A 94 9.43 18.39 -13.56
N SER A 95 9.20 19.48 -12.84
CA SER A 95 8.56 20.67 -13.41
C SER A 95 8.70 21.82 -12.42
N TYR A 96 9.86 22.48 -12.45
CA TYR A 96 10.03 23.90 -12.11
C TYR A 96 11.05 24.46 -13.09
#